data_AF-A0A4Y7NP86-F1
#
_entry.id   AF-A0A4Y7NP86-F1
#
_cell.length_a   1.000
_cell.length_b   1.000
_cell.length_c   1.000
_cell.angle_alpha   90.00
_cell.angle_beta   90.00
_cell.angle_gamma   90.00
#
_symmetry.space_group_name_H-M   'P 1'
#
loop_
_entity.id
_entity.type
_entity.pdbx_description
1 polymer ?
#
loop_
_entity_poly.entity_id
_entity_poly.type
_entity_poly.pdbx_seq_one_letter_code
_entity_poly.pdbx_strand_id
1 'polypeptide(L)'
;MRTDATKRSSTSIKIPEEPLPKRKARHFKETDIAEFRDCFSLYAPNGYIDRVEILTVIMRSLRTSPTSHELKSYLKSKNEKIYFADFLEIMHRHTVKEKPSKDIQAAFKAADTTGKGVISYKDLKHYLSGWGERLTNKEVEQIFREANIKPNSSIKYEEFIKVVSSPVPDYY
;
A
#
# COMPACT_ATOMS: atom_id res chain seq x y z
N MET A 1 -43.71 18.38 19.89
CA MET A 1 -42.63 19.27 19.43
C MET A 1 -41.35 18.90 20.17
N ARG A 2 -40.28 18.64 19.39
CA ARG A 2 -38.84 18.66 19.71
C ARG A 2 -38.30 17.66 20.74
N THR A 3 -37.76 16.58 20.19
CA THR A 3 -36.74 15.70 20.74
C THR A 3 -35.41 16.43 20.91
N ASP A 4 -34.77 16.26 22.07
CA ASP A 4 -33.47 16.81 22.42
C ASP A 4 -32.35 16.09 21.65
N ALA A 5 -31.63 16.84 20.82
CA ALA A 5 -30.53 16.32 20.02
C ALA A 5 -29.21 16.57 20.76
N THR A 6 -28.67 15.50 21.34
CA THR A 6 -27.32 15.42 21.88
C THR A 6 -26.30 15.94 20.86
N LYS A 7 -25.81 17.15 21.10
CA LYS A 7 -24.74 17.78 20.31
C LYS A 7 -23.43 17.05 20.59
N ARG A 8 -23.08 16.04 19.78
CA ARG A 8 -21.72 15.47 19.77
C ARG A 8 -20.79 16.53 19.21
N SER A 9 -20.07 17.19 20.11
CA SER A 9 -18.96 18.07 19.76
C SER A 9 -17.85 17.23 19.15
N SER A 10 -17.64 17.38 17.84
CA SER A 10 -16.49 16.83 17.13
C SER A 10 -15.25 17.62 17.52
N THR A 11 -14.60 17.23 18.62
CA THR A 11 -13.28 17.75 18.99
C THR A 11 -12.26 17.15 18.04
N SER A 12 -11.94 17.88 16.96
CA SER A 12 -10.75 17.61 16.16
C SER A 12 -9.53 17.79 17.05
N ILE A 13 -8.93 16.69 17.48
CA ILE A 13 -7.66 16.69 18.20
C ILE A 13 -6.60 17.17 17.21
N LYS A 14 -6.22 18.44 17.29
CA LYS A 14 -5.07 18.97 16.56
C LYS A 14 -3.81 18.34 17.16
N ILE A 15 -3.13 17.50 16.38
CA ILE A 15 -1.75 17.11 16.67
C ILE A 15 -0.91 18.40 16.69
N PRO A 16 0.01 18.57 17.65
CA PRO A 16 0.90 19.73 17.66
C PRO A 16 1.62 19.85 16.32
N GLU A 17 1.55 21.02 15.68
CA GLU A 17 2.45 21.38 14.58
C GLU A 17 3.86 21.57 15.16
N GLU A 18 4.52 20.51 15.58
CA GLU A 18 5.96 20.58 15.77
C GLU A 18 6.61 20.85 14.40
N PRO A 19 7.48 21.87 14.30
CA PRO A 19 8.17 22.14 13.05
C PRO A 19 9.00 20.93 12.66
N LEU A 20 8.60 20.28 11.56
CA LEU A 20 9.30 19.15 11.00
C LEU A 20 10.78 19.52 10.79
N PRO A 21 11.73 18.65 11.19
CA PRO A 21 13.13 18.89 10.89
C PRO A 21 13.30 19.08 9.38
N LYS A 22 13.81 20.25 8.94
CA LYS A 22 13.90 20.65 7.52
C LYS A 22 14.51 19.58 6.61
N ARG A 23 15.40 18.73 7.14
CA ARG A 23 16.03 17.61 6.41
C ARG A 23 15.07 16.47 6.04
N LYS A 24 14.02 16.21 6.82
CA LYS A 24 13.10 15.07 6.60
C LYS A 24 11.94 15.42 5.64
N ALA A 25 11.50 16.67 5.63
CA ALA A 25 10.40 17.14 4.79
C ALA A 25 10.80 17.59 3.36
N ARG A 26 12.09 17.85 3.11
CA ARG A 26 12.62 18.39 1.84
C ARG A 26 12.30 17.59 0.57
N HIS A 27 11.82 16.37 0.71
CA HIS A 27 11.58 15.44 -0.40
C HIS A 27 10.16 15.51 -0.95
N PHE A 28 9.27 16.27 -0.31
CA PHE A 28 7.85 16.36 -0.64
C PHE A 28 7.41 17.81 -0.77
N LYS A 29 6.40 18.05 -1.59
CA LYS A 29 5.74 19.36 -1.65
C LYS A 29 4.90 19.57 -0.40
N GLU A 30 4.61 20.82 -0.07
CA GLU A 30 3.77 21.15 1.09
C GLU A 30 2.37 20.51 0.99
N THR A 31 1.83 20.39 -0.22
CA THR A 31 0.56 19.70 -0.48
C THR A 31 0.61 18.22 -0.12
N ASP A 32 1.70 17.53 -0.48
CA ASP A 32 1.87 16.11 -0.20
C ASP A 32 2.08 15.90 1.31
N ILE A 33 2.83 16.81 1.96
CA ILE A 33 3.03 16.79 3.42
C ILE A 33 1.70 17.00 4.15
N ALA A 34 0.83 17.89 3.65
CA ALA A 34 -0.50 18.10 4.21
C ALA A 34 -1.36 16.84 4.09
N GLU A 35 -1.41 16.21 2.91
CA GLU A 35 -2.13 14.94 2.70
C GLU A 35 -1.60 13.83 3.62
N PHE A 36 -0.28 13.71 3.74
CA PHE A 36 0.34 12.73 4.64
C PHE A 36 -0.03 12.99 6.10
N ARG A 37 -0.07 14.26 6.52
CA ARG A 37 -0.43 14.66 7.88
C ARG A 37 -1.89 14.35 8.17
N ASP A 38 -2.78 14.63 7.23
CA ASP A 38 -4.22 14.37 7.38
C ASP A 38 -4.47 12.87 7.51
N CYS A 39 -3.87 12.06 6.63
CA CYS A 39 -3.96 10.60 6.69
C CYS A 39 -3.35 10.06 8.00
N PHE A 40 -2.17 10.52 8.38
CA PHE A 40 -1.53 10.10 9.63
C PHE A 40 -2.40 10.44 10.85
N SER A 41 -2.93 11.66 10.93
CA SER A 41 -3.73 12.11 12.07
C SER A 41 -5.06 11.37 12.17
N LEU A 42 -5.64 10.96 11.04
CA LEU A 42 -6.88 10.18 11.00
C LEU A 42 -6.72 8.81 11.67
N TYR A 43 -5.58 8.15 11.49
CA TYR A 43 -5.35 6.78 11.95
C TYR A 43 -4.44 6.67 13.18
N ALA A 44 -3.66 7.70 13.52
CA ALA A 44 -2.75 7.76 14.66
C ALA A 44 -3.08 8.94 15.60
N PRO A 45 -4.26 8.93 16.28
CA PRO A 45 -4.71 10.04 17.13
C PRO A 45 -3.83 10.30 18.36
N ASN A 46 -3.05 9.29 18.77
CA ASN A 46 -2.03 9.37 19.82
C ASN A 46 -0.70 9.99 19.35
N GLY A 47 -0.59 10.38 18.08
CA GLY A 47 0.58 11.04 17.50
C GLY A 47 1.69 10.09 17.02
N TYR A 48 1.50 8.77 17.10
CA TYR A 48 2.47 7.78 16.63
C TYR A 48 1.79 6.50 16.11
N ILE A 49 2.43 5.81 15.17
CA ILE A 49 2.00 4.50 14.69
C ILE A 49 2.83 3.42 15.41
N ASP A 50 2.16 2.48 16.07
CA ASP A 50 2.77 1.34 16.78
C ASP A 50 2.29 -0.03 16.27
N ARG A 51 1.38 -0.04 15.29
CA ARG A 51 0.79 -1.25 14.73
C ARG A 51 1.01 -1.34 13.23
N VAL A 52 1.36 -2.55 12.76
CA VAL A 52 1.59 -2.83 11.33
C VAL A 52 0.32 -2.55 10.53
N GLU A 53 -0.85 -2.87 11.08
CA GLU A 53 -2.14 -2.70 10.41
C GLU A 53 -2.44 -1.22 10.16
N ILE A 54 -2.13 -0.34 11.12
CA ILE A 54 -2.30 1.11 10.98
C ILE A 54 -1.33 1.65 9.93
N LEU A 55 -0.05 1.24 9.99
CA LEU A 55 0.94 1.64 8.98
C LEU A 55 0.54 1.18 7.58
N THR A 56 0.00 -0.05 7.47
CA THR A 56 -0.53 -0.60 6.21
C THR A 56 -1.62 0.28 5.63
N VAL A 57 -2.62 0.64 6.45
CA VAL A 57 -3.75 1.45 6.01
C VAL A 57 -3.29 2.82 5.55
N ILE A 58 -2.46 3.52 6.34
CA ILE A 58 -1.97 4.86 5.97
C ILE A 58 -1.18 4.81 4.66
N MET A 59 -0.21 3.89 4.54
CA MET A 59 0.64 3.81 3.35
C MET A 59 -0.16 3.45 2.09
N ARG A 60 -1.15 2.55 2.19
CA ARG A 60 -2.04 2.19 1.07
C ARG A 60 -3.00 3.31 0.69
N SER A 61 -3.55 4.03 1.67
CA SER A 61 -4.37 5.22 1.43
C SER A 61 -3.60 6.32 0.69
N LEU A 62 -2.27 6.37 0.89
CA LEU A 62 -1.35 7.26 0.19
C LEU A 62 -0.76 6.64 -1.08
N ARG A 63 -1.43 5.63 -1.64
CA ARG A 63 -1.15 5.00 -2.95
C ARG A 63 0.21 4.31 -3.05
N THR A 64 0.78 3.88 -1.93
CA THR A 64 1.97 3.00 -1.92
C THR A 64 1.57 1.55 -1.63
N SER A 65 2.39 0.60 -2.07
CA SER A 65 2.15 -0.84 -1.93
C SER A 65 3.25 -1.52 -1.11
N PRO A 66 3.42 -1.15 0.17
CA PRO A 66 4.43 -1.79 1.01
C PRO A 66 4.08 -3.25 1.31
N THR A 67 5.10 -4.09 1.32
CA THR A 67 4.99 -5.50 1.73
C THR A 67 4.89 -5.64 3.24
N SER A 68 4.31 -6.74 3.73
CA SER A 68 4.26 -7.02 5.19
C SER A 68 5.65 -7.04 5.84
N HIS A 69 6.67 -7.47 5.10
CA HIS A 69 8.05 -7.49 5.59
C HIS A 69 8.62 -6.08 5.76
N GLU A 70 8.39 -5.20 4.78
CA GLU A 70 8.83 -3.80 4.85
C GLU A 70 8.16 -3.06 6.00
N LEU A 71 6.86 -3.23 6.18
CA LEU A 71 6.10 -2.59 7.26
C LEU A 71 6.64 -2.96 8.64
N LYS A 72 6.89 -4.25 8.88
CA LYS A 72 7.51 -4.76 10.12
C LYS A 72 8.92 -4.19 10.31
N SER A 73 9.69 -4.13 9.23
CA SER A 73 11.04 -3.55 9.24
C SER A 73 11.02 -2.06 9.60
N TYR A 74 10.07 -1.30 9.06
CA TYR A 74 9.93 0.14 9.35
C TYR A 74 9.62 0.40 10.83
N LEU A 75 8.65 -0.32 11.42
CA LEU A 75 8.35 -0.21 12.85
C LEU A 75 9.56 -0.57 13.71
N LYS A 76 10.21 -1.70 13.41
CA LYS A 76 11.40 -2.13 14.17
C LYS A 76 12.54 -1.11 14.08
N SER A 77 12.73 -0.48 12.92
CA SER A 77 13.79 0.54 12.73
C SER A 77 13.55 1.85 13.49
N LYS A 78 12.32 2.08 13.99
CA LYS A 78 11.90 3.28 14.70
C LYS A 78 11.46 2.97 16.14
N ASN A 79 12.09 1.99 16.78
CA ASN A 79 11.81 1.60 18.17
C ASN A 79 10.32 1.31 18.42
N GLU A 80 9.65 0.66 17.46
CA GLU A 80 8.23 0.28 17.50
C GLU A 80 7.23 1.46 17.56
N LYS A 81 7.70 2.71 17.45
CA LYS A 81 6.85 3.91 17.40
C LYS A 81 7.30 4.85 16.29
N ILE A 82 6.48 4.96 15.25
CA ILE A 82 6.73 5.86 14.12
C ILE A 82 5.97 7.17 14.38
N TYR A 83 6.71 8.24 14.66
CA TYR A 83 6.15 9.60 14.69
C TYR A 83 6.07 10.19 13.27
N PHE A 84 5.33 11.28 13.09
CA PHE A 84 5.09 11.84 11.76
C PHE A 84 6.39 12.19 11.00
N ALA A 85 7.40 12.72 11.69
CA ALA A 85 8.70 13.01 11.08
C ALA A 85 9.41 11.73 10.57
N ASP A 86 9.30 10.62 11.28
CA ASP A 86 9.82 9.32 10.84
C ASP A 86 9.01 8.73 9.70
N PHE A 87 7.69 8.95 9.72
CA PHE A 87 6.80 8.55 8.64
C PHE A 87 7.19 9.21 7.31
N LEU A 88 7.50 10.51 7.29
CA LEU A 88 7.99 11.19 6.08
C LEU A 88 9.28 10.56 5.54
N GLU A 89 10.20 10.20 6.42
CA GLU A 89 11.46 9.54 6.02
C GLU A 89 11.21 8.15 5.44
N ILE A 90 10.29 7.39 6.03
CA ILE A 90 9.86 6.08 5.53
C ILE A 90 9.20 6.22 4.16
N MET A 91 8.26 7.15 4.00
CA MET A 91 7.56 7.41 2.74
C MET A 91 8.55 7.81 1.65
N HIS A 92 9.51 8.68 1.93
CA HIS A 92 10.51 9.08 0.94
C HIS A 92 11.35 7.87 0.48
N ARG A 93 11.88 7.11 1.44
CA ARG A 93 12.71 5.94 1.13
C ARG A 93 11.92 4.85 0.41
N HIS A 94 10.65 4.65 0.79
CA HIS A 94 9.78 3.68 0.15
C HIS A 94 9.49 4.09 -1.29
N THR A 95 8.97 5.31 -1.53
CA THR A 95 8.63 5.80 -2.87
C THR A 95 9.81 5.84 -3.84
N VAL A 96 11.03 6.07 -3.36
CA VAL A 96 12.25 5.98 -4.21
C VAL A 96 12.58 4.53 -4.60
N LYS A 97 12.35 3.58 -3.68
CA LYS A 97 12.63 2.16 -3.88
C LYS A 97 11.55 1.48 -4.72
N GLU A 98 10.29 1.81 -4.47
CA GLU A 98 9.11 1.13 -4.98
C GLU A 98 8.98 1.31 -6.50
N LYS A 99 9.03 0.20 -7.26
CA LYS A 99 8.88 0.21 -8.72
C LYS A 99 7.97 -0.94 -9.18
N PRO A 100 6.69 -0.96 -8.76
CA PRO A 100 5.84 -2.15 -8.85
C PRO A 100 5.74 -2.70 -10.28
N SER A 101 5.44 -1.84 -11.26
CA SER A 101 5.30 -2.26 -12.65
C SER A 101 6.59 -2.85 -13.23
N LYS A 102 7.76 -2.29 -12.89
CA LYS A 102 9.06 -2.80 -13.39
C LYS A 102 9.41 -4.13 -12.73
N ASP A 103 9.19 -4.24 -11.42
CA ASP A 103 9.52 -5.44 -10.66
C ASP A 103 8.62 -6.61 -11.08
N ILE A 104 7.31 -6.36 -11.23
CA ILE A 104 6.36 -7.37 -11.70
C ILE A 104 6.69 -7.79 -13.14
N GLN A 105 6.95 -6.84 -14.04
CA GLN A 105 7.31 -7.17 -15.43
C GLN A 105 8.61 -7.98 -15.52
N ALA A 106 9.63 -7.65 -14.72
CA ALA A 106 10.88 -8.39 -14.67
C ALA A 106 10.66 -9.82 -14.17
N ALA A 107 9.82 -10.03 -13.14
CA ALA A 107 9.48 -11.34 -12.64
C ALA A 107 8.79 -12.22 -13.71
N PHE A 108 7.83 -11.66 -14.45
CA PHE A 108 7.16 -12.38 -15.54
C PHE A 108 8.10 -12.72 -16.70
N LYS A 109 8.99 -11.80 -17.09
CA LYS A 109 10.01 -12.08 -18.11
C LYS A 109 10.98 -13.17 -17.67
N ALA A 110 11.34 -13.23 -16.40
CA ALA A 110 12.18 -14.29 -15.85
C ALA A 110 11.48 -15.66 -15.85
N ALA A 111 10.15 -15.68 -15.71
CA ALA A 111 9.35 -16.90 -15.77
C ALA A 111 9.08 -17.38 -17.21
N ASP A 112 8.90 -16.46 -18.17
CA ASP A 112 8.64 -16.78 -19.59
C ASP A 112 9.94 -16.95 -20.38
N THR A 113 10.64 -18.06 -20.14
CA THR A 113 11.89 -18.41 -20.86
C THR A 113 11.68 -18.60 -22.38
N THR A 114 10.45 -18.82 -22.81
CA THR A 114 10.07 -19.00 -24.21
C THR A 114 9.71 -17.70 -24.93
N GLY A 115 9.59 -16.59 -24.21
CA GLY A 115 9.22 -15.28 -24.77
C GLY A 115 7.84 -15.22 -25.40
N LYS A 116 6.88 -16.04 -24.97
CA LYS A 116 5.53 -16.11 -25.56
C LYS A 116 4.62 -14.97 -25.12
N GLY A 117 4.99 -14.21 -24.08
CA GLY A 117 4.15 -13.15 -23.52
C GLY A 117 2.97 -13.66 -22.69
N VAL A 118 2.94 -14.97 -22.39
CA VAL A 118 1.81 -15.61 -21.70
C VAL A 118 2.27 -16.57 -20.61
N ILE A 119 1.43 -16.72 -19.60
CA ILE A 119 1.60 -17.66 -18.49
C ILE A 119 0.32 -18.48 -18.31
N SER A 120 0.44 -19.75 -17.93
CA SER A 120 -0.75 -20.56 -17.64
C SER A 120 -1.37 -20.16 -16.30
N TYR A 121 -2.70 -20.34 -16.17
CA TYR A 121 -3.41 -20.20 -14.90
C TYR A 121 -2.71 -20.91 -13.73
N LYS A 122 -2.26 -22.16 -13.96
CA LYS A 122 -1.65 -23.00 -12.93
C LYS A 122 -0.30 -22.45 -12.50
N ASP A 123 0.52 -21.99 -13.44
CA ASP A 123 1.85 -21.45 -13.16
C ASP A 123 1.73 -20.10 -12.45
N LEU A 124 0.83 -19.23 -12.91
CA LEU A 124 0.58 -17.95 -12.23
C LEU A 124 0.11 -18.17 -10.79
N LYS A 125 -0.82 -19.11 -10.58
CA LYS A 125 -1.26 -19.50 -9.23
C LYS A 125 -0.11 -20.05 -8.40
N HIS A 126 0.75 -20.88 -8.99
CA HIS A 126 1.90 -21.43 -8.31
C HIS A 126 2.89 -20.34 -7.88
N TYR A 127 3.18 -19.36 -8.74
CA TYR A 127 4.08 -18.26 -8.40
C TYR A 127 3.52 -17.37 -7.29
N LEU A 128 2.24 -16.97 -7.39
CA LEU A 128 1.60 -16.11 -6.39
C LEU A 128 1.48 -16.77 -5.01
N SER A 129 1.34 -18.09 -4.94
CA SER A 129 1.31 -18.85 -3.68
C SER A 129 2.69 -19.37 -3.24
N GLY A 130 3.69 -19.32 -4.11
CA GLY A 130 4.97 -20.00 -3.95
C GLY A 130 6.11 -19.06 -3.56
N TRP A 131 6.15 -17.86 -4.13
CA TRP A 131 7.32 -16.98 -4.10
C TRP A 131 7.01 -15.63 -3.44
N GLY A 132 8.00 -15.03 -2.77
CA GLY A 132 7.89 -13.70 -2.17
C GLY A 132 6.88 -13.62 -1.03
N GLU A 133 6.02 -12.59 -1.06
CA GLU A 133 4.88 -12.45 -0.16
C GLU A 133 3.74 -13.35 -0.63
N ARG A 134 3.69 -14.54 -0.04
CA ARG A 134 2.85 -15.65 -0.50
C ARG A 134 1.39 -15.35 -0.22
N LEU A 135 0.59 -15.39 -1.27
CA LEU A 135 -0.86 -15.32 -1.16
C LEU A 135 -1.44 -16.67 -0.82
N THR A 136 -2.53 -16.65 -0.05
CA THR A 136 -3.35 -17.83 0.17
C THR A 136 -4.12 -18.18 -1.10
N ASN A 137 -4.53 -19.44 -1.23
CA ASN A 137 -5.39 -19.86 -2.35
C ASN A 137 -6.65 -19.00 -2.48
N LYS A 138 -7.23 -18.54 -1.37
CA LYS A 138 -8.42 -17.69 -1.39
C LYS A 138 -8.14 -16.32 -2.01
N GLU A 139 -7.00 -15.71 -1.66
CA GLU A 139 -6.58 -14.41 -2.19
C GLU A 139 -6.23 -14.50 -3.68
N VAL A 140 -5.52 -15.55 -4.11
CA VAL A 140 -5.23 -15.75 -5.54
C VAL A 140 -6.51 -15.90 -6.36
N GLU A 141 -7.45 -16.71 -5.88
CA GLU A 141 -8.74 -16.90 -6.57
C GLU A 141 -9.58 -15.61 -6.58
N GLN A 142 -9.46 -14.74 -5.57
CA GLN A 142 -10.08 -13.43 -5.57
C GLN A 142 -9.48 -12.53 -6.65
N ILE A 143 -8.15 -12.43 -6.72
CA ILE A 143 -7.44 -11.65 -7.76
C ILE A 143 -7.84 -12.13 -9.16
N PHE A 144 -7.91 -13.44 -9.38
CA PHE A 144 -8.29 -13.99 -10.67
C PHE A 144 -9.74 -13.67 -11.06
N ARG A 145 -10.67 -13.70 -10.10
CA ARG A 145 -12.05 -13.26 -10.34
C ARG A 145 -12.10 -11.77 -10.70
N GLU A 146 -11.44 -10.92 -9.93
CA GLU A 146 -11.40 -9.47 -10.16
C GLU A 146 -10.76 -9.13 -11.52
N ALA A 147 -9.75 -9.90 -11.93
CA ALA A 147 -9.10 -9.76 -13.22
C ALA A 147 -9.79 -10.49 -14.37
N ASN A 148 -10.97 -11.08 -14.15
CA ASN A 148 -11.72 -11.86 -15.13
C ASN A 148 -10.90 -12.97 -15.81
N ILE A 149 -10.01 -13.61 -15.04
CA ILE A 149 -9.18 -14.74 -15.49
C ILE A 149 -9.97 -16.03 -15.35
N LYS A 150 -10.12 -16.76 -16.46
CA LYS A 150 -10.82 -18.05 -16.48
C LYS A 150 -9.91 -19.19 -16.01
N PRO A 151 -10.43 -20.20 -15.27
CA PRO A 151 -9.67 -21.40 -14.94
C PRO A 151 -9.07 -22.08 -16.18
N ASN A 152 -7.83 -22.57 -16.07
CA ASN A 152 -7.09 -23.22 -17.15
C ASN A 152 -6.88 -22.37 -18.42
N SER A 153 -7.05 -21.04 -18.35
CA SER A 153 -6.73 -20.14 -19.46
C SER A 153 -5.23 -19.86 -19.56
N SER A 154 -4.84 -19.40 -20.75
CA SER A 154 -3.54 -18.75 -20.98
C SER A 154 -3.70 -17.24 -20.76
N ILE A 155 -2.83 -16.66 -19.95
CA ILE A 155 -2.95 -15.29 -19.46
C ILE A 155 -1.82 -14.46 -20.06
N LYS A 156 -2.16 -13.39 -20.77
CA LYS A 156 -1.16 -12.40 -21.18
C LYS A 156 -0.78 -11.58 -19.96
N TYR A 157 0.46 -11.75 -19.49
CA TYR A 157 0.87 -11.11 -18.25
C TYR A 157 0.86 -9.58 -18.34
N GLU A 158 1.05 -8.98 -19.51
CA GLU A 158 0.96 -7.52 -19.66
C GLU A 158 -0.46 -6.99 -19.38
N GLU A 159 -1.49 -7.71 -19.82
CA GLU A 159 -2.89 -7.38 -19.52
C GLU A 159 -3.17 -7.59 -18.03
N PHE A 160 -2.67 -8.69 -17.46
CA PHE A 160 -2.78 -8.94 -16.02
C PHE A 160 -2.12 -7.86 -15.18
N ILE A 161 -0.89 -7.45 -15.51
CA ILE A 161 -0.15 -6.39 -14.83
C ILE A 161 -0.97 -5.10 -14.83
N LYS A 162 -1.52 -4.70 -16.00
CA LYS A 162 -2.34 -3.50 -16.10
C LYS A 162 -3.53 -3.54 -15.15
N VAL A 163 -4.20 -4.70 -15.04
CA VAL A 163 -5.34 -4.85 -14.12
C VAL A 163 -4.88 -4.72 -12.67
N VAL A 164 -3.85 -5.46 -12.25
CA VAL A 164 -3.43 -5.47 -10.84
C VAL A 164 -2.66 -4.22 -10.41
N SER A 165 -2.12 -3.44 -11.35
CA SER A 165 -1.48 -2.16 -11.09
C SER A 165 -2.39 -0.95 -11.31
N SER A 166 -3.62 -1.16 -11.79
CA SER A 166 -4.59 -0.07 -11.90
C SER A 166 -5.09 0.31 -10.51
N PRO A 167 -5.29 1.62 -10.24
CA PRO A 167 -6.02 2.03 -9.05
C PRO A 167 -7.36 1.31 -9.01
N VAL A 168 -7.80 0.89 -7.82
CA VAL A 168 -9.15 0.36 -7.64
C VAL A 168 -10.11 1.41 -8.18
N PRO A 169 -11.02 1.08 -9.12
CA PRO A 169 -11.99 2.05 -9.62
C PRO A 169 -12.75 2.64 -8.44
N ASP A 170 -12.81 3.96 -8.34
CA ASP A 170 -13.72 4.62 -7.41
C ASP A 170 -15.14 4.26 -7.86
N TYR A 171 -15.76 3.29 -7.18
CA TYR A 171 -17.18 3.00 -7.36
C TYR A 171 -17.97 4.08 -6.63
N TYR A 172 -18.51 5.04 -7.39
CA TYR A 172 -19.51 6.01 -6.94
C TYR A 172 -20.88 5.37 -6.73
#